data_AF-A0A1J7IBV7-F1
#
_entry.id   AF-A0A1J7IBV7-F1
#
_cell.length_a   1.000
_cell.length_b   1.000
_cell.length_c   1.000
_cell.angle_alpha   90.00
_cell.angle_beta   90.00
_cell.angle_gamma   90.00
#
_symmetry.space_group_name_H-M   'P 1'
#
loop_
_entity.id
_entity.type
_entity.pdbx_description
1 polymer ?
#
loop_
_entity_poly.entity_id
_entity_poly.type
_entity_poly.pdbx_seq_one_letter_code
_entity_poly.pdbx_strand_id
1 'polypeptide(L)'
;MVRTTGPPAKIRLTADRKTIDADGYDLSFVTVEVVDSRGDLVRQADNSVTFSYCGAGTIGATDNGFQADFTVFPSLQRNVSSGKAIAIVQSKLGKSGKITIKVQGEGLESAIITVITK
;
A
#
# COMPACT_ATOMS: atom_id res chain seq x y z
N MET A 1 23.25 5.79 2.11
CA MET A 1 23.90 5.46 3.39
C MET A 1 22.93 4.62 4.21
N VAL A 2 23.36 3.49 4.78
CA VAL A 2 22.54 2.66 5.67
C VAL A 2 22.80 3.12 7.11
N ARG A 3 21.75 3.22 7.94
CA ARG A 3 21.85 3.57 9.36
C ARG A 3 20.86 2.76 10.18
N THR A 4 21.16 2.57 11.46
CA THR A 4 20.27 1.89 12.42
C THR A 4 18.97 2.68 12.54
N THR A 5 17.83 2.00 12.37
CA THR A 5 16.50 2.59 12.49
C THR A 5 16.03 2.63 13.93
N GLY A 6 15.14 3.56 14.24
CA GLY A 6 14.32 3.50 15.44
C GLY A 6 13.20 2.46 15.33
N PRO A 7 12.28 2.41 16.31
CA PRO A 7 11.09 1.57 16.24
C PRO A 7 10.15 2.02 15.09
N PRO A 8 9.32 1.10 14.57
CA PRO A 8 8.21 1.43 13.66
C PRO A 8 7.36 2.58 14.19
N ALA A 9 7.07 3.56 13.36
CA ALA A 9 6.29 4.72 13.77
C ALA A 9 5.22 5.14 12.75
N LYS A 10 5.48 4.99 11.45
CA LYS A 10 4.62 5.54 10.40
C LYS A 10 4.54 4.63 9.18
N ILE A 11 3.46 4.77 8.43
CA ILE A 11 3.33 4.18 7.10
C ILE A 11 3.70 5.24 6.05
N ARG A 12 4.51 4.86 5.06
CA ARG A 12 4.77 5.64 3.85
C ARG A 12 4.18 4.92 2.65
N LEU A 13 3.46 5.66 1.80
CA LEU A 13 2.87 5.15 0.57
C LEU A 13 3.53 5.79 -0.64
N THR A 14 3.89 4.95 -1.62
CA THR A 14 4.41 5.40 -2.91
C THR A 14 3.70 4.65 -4.04
N ALA A 15 3.00 5.36 -4.91
CA ALA A 15 2.49 4.79 -6.15
C ALA A 15 3.57 4.88 -7.23
N ASP A 16 3.77 3.79 -7.98
CA ASP A 16 4.60 3.80 -9.18
C ASP A 16 4.08 4.79 -10.23
N ARG A 17 2.76 4.84 -10.40
CA ARG A 17 2.01 5.72 -11.28
C ARG A 17 0.88 6.39 -10.52
N LYS A 18 0.84 7.71 -10.55
CA LYS A 18 -0.24 8.50 -9.92
C LYS A 18 -1.44 8.73 -10.83
N THR A 19 -1.35 8.34 -12.10
CA THR A 19 -2.42 8.43 -13.09
C THR A 19 -2.45 7.17 -13.94
N ILE A 20 -3.63 6.56 -14.06
CA ILE A 20 -3.92 5.35 -14.84
C ILE A 20 -5.15 5.58 -15.72
N ASP A 21 -5.32 4.78 -16.77
CA ASP A 21 -6.46 4.87 -17.67
C ASP A 21 -7.69 4.19 -17.05
N ALA A 22 -8.87 4.77 -17.27
CA ALA A 22 -10.16 4.26 -16.78
C ALA A 22 -10.71 3.12 -17.64
N ASP A 23 -9.85 2.22 -18.10
CA ASP A 23 -10.18 1.13 -19.02
C ASP A 23 -10.61 -0.18 -18.33
N GLY A 24 -10.53 -0.25 -17.00
CA GLY A 24 -10.84 -1.46 -16.23
C GLY A 24 -9.70 -2.49 -16.19
N TYR A 25 -8.55 -2.20 -16.80
CA TYR A 25 -7.40 -3.10 -16.87
C TYR A 25 -6.14 -2.44 -16.31
N ASP A 26 -6.02 -1.12 -16.40
CA ASP A 26 -4.83 -0.39 -15.99
C ASP A 26 -4.64 -0.45 -14.47
N LEU A 27 -3.37 -0.58 -14.09
CA LEU A 27 -2.95 -0.84 -12.71
C LEU A 27 -2.01 0.26 -12.21
N SER A 28 -2.14 0.56 -10.92
CA SER A 28 -1.15 1.28 -10.13
C SER A 28 -0.72 0.41 -8.95
N PHE A 29 0.59 0.31 -8.76
CA PHE A 29 1.22 -0.44 -7.70
C PHE A 29 1.60 0.50 -6.57
N VAL A 30 0.86 0.42 -5.47
CA VAL A 30 1.10 1.24 -4.27
C VAL A 30 1.98 0.46 -3.31
N THR A 31 3.24 0.85 -3.21
CA THR A 31 4.17 0.33 -2.19
C THR A 31 3.82 0.90 -0.83
N VAL A 32 3.69 0.02 0.15
CA VAL A 32 3.53 0.33 1.57
C VAL A 32 4.87 0.07 2.25
N GLU A 33 5.38 1.07 2.98
CA GLU A 33 6.59 0.94 3.77
C GLU A 33 6.32 1.32 5.23
N VAL A 34 6.82 0.52 6.16
CA VAL A 34 6.86 0.88 7.59
C VAL A 34 8.19 1.57 7.87
N VAL A 35 8.10 2.80 8.39
CA VAL A 35 9.26 3.66 8.64
C VAL A 35 9.32 4.11 10.10
N ASP A 36 10.52 4.41 10.57
CA ASP A 36 10.75 5.02 11.89
C ASP A 36 10.33 6.51 11.88
N SER A 37 10.46 7.17 13.04
CA SER A 37 10.11 8.59 13.19
C SER A 37 10.95 9.54 12.33
N ARG A 38 12.09 9.08 11.80
CA ARG A 38 12.98 9.82 10.89
C ARG A 38 12.72 9.50 9.42
N GLY A 39 11.80 8.57 9.13
CA GLY A 39 11.45 8.14 7.78
C GLY A 39 12.34 7.04 7.21
N ASP A 40 13.17 6.39 8.03
CA ASP A 40 13.98 5.26 7.59
C ASP A 40 13.17 3.97 7.58
N LEU A 41 13.29 3.18 6.51
CA LEU A 41 12.62 1.88 6.39
C LEU A 41 13.07 0.92 7.51
N VAL A 42 12.13 0.48 8.32
CA VAL A 42 12.40 -0.50 9.39
C VAL A 42 12.38 -1.89 8.78
N ARG A 43 13.57 -2.45 8.47
CA ARG A 43 13.70 -3.73 7.76
C ARG A 43 13.22 -4.94 8.55
N GLN A 44 13.14 -4.85 9.88
CA GLN A 44 12.60 -5.93 10.71
C GLN A 44 11.09 -5.83 10.92
N ALA A 45 10.43 -4.79 10.41
CA ALA A 45 9.00 -4.60 10.63
C ALA A 45 8.17 -5.69 9.93
N ASP A 46 7.24 -6.25 10.69
CA ASP A 46 6.29 -7.30 10.32
C ASP A 46 4.83 -6.92 10.67
N ASN A 47 4.58 -5.64 10.95
CA ASN A 47 3.29 -5.11 11.37
C ASN A 47 2.13 -5.54 10.46
N SER A 48 0.99 -5.89 11.06
CA SER A 48 -0.27 -6.03 10.31
C SER A 48 -0.79 -4.67 9.87
N VAL A 49 -1.09 -4.54 8.58
CA VAL A 49 -1.70 -3.34 8.00
C VAL A 49 -3.03 -3.65 7.34
N THR A 50 -3.96 -2.71 7.45
CA THR A 50 -5.30 -2.76 6.87
C THR A 50 -5.44 -1.68 5.83
N PHE A 51 -5.95 -2.07 4.66
CA PHE A 51 -6.21 -1.24 3.51
C PHE A 51 -7.69 -0.88 3.45
N SER A 52 -7.98 0.35 3.04
CA SER A 52 -9.33 0.77 2.66
C SER A 52 -9.23 1.65 1.43
N TYR A 53 -10.25 1.62 0.59
CA TYR A 53 -10.28 2.40 -0.63
C TYR A 53 -11.68 2.92 -0.94
N CYS A 54 -11.75 4.01 -1.69
CA CYS A 54 -12.99 4.53 -2.24
C CYS A 54 -12.77 5.20 -3.60
N GLY A 55 -13.86 5.38 -4.36
CA GLY A 55 -13.88 6.16 -5.59
C GLY A 55 -13.89 5.32 -6.88
N ALA A 56 -12.96 5.64 -7.77
CA ALA A 56 -12.97 5.26 -9.18
C ALA A 56 -12.24 3.93 -9.51
N GLY A 57 -12.01 3.09 -8.50
CA GLY A 57 -11.20 1.87 -8.64
C GLY A 57 -11.41 0.90 -7.48
N THR A 58 -10.59 -0.14 -7.45
CA THR A 58 -10.54 -1.17 -6.41
C THR A 58 -9.10 -1.53 -6.07
N ILE A 59 -8.91 -2.19 -4.92
CA ILE A 59 -7.69 -2.97 -4.66
C ILE A 59 -8.00 -4.40 -5.08
N GLY A 60 -7.35 -4.88 -6.14
CA GLY A 60 -7.55 -6.24 -6.67
C GLY A 60 -6.74 -7.28 -5.90
N ALA A 61 -5.57 -6.89 -5.38
CA ALA A 61 -4.71 -7.75 -4.58
C ALA A 61 -3.80 -6.93 -3.66
N THR A 62 -3.35 -7.57 -2.58
CA THR A 62 -2.24 -7.16 -1.74
C THR A 62 -1.23 -8.29 -1.63
N ASP A 63 0.03 -7.95 -1.44
CA ASP A 63 1.12 -8.92 -1.28
C ASP A 63 2.25 -8.33 -0.41
N ASN A 64 3.10 -9.18 0.14
CA ASN A 64 4.33 -8.81 0.84
C ASN A 64 5.55 -9.61 0.36
N GLY A 65 5.37 -10.56 -0.57
CA GLY A 65 6.43 -11.40 -1.12
C GLY A 65 6.98 -12.46 -0.16
N PHE A 66 6.34 -12.66 1.00
CA PHE A 66 6.77 -13.68 1.97
C PHE A 66 6.16 -15.05 1.63
N GLN A 67 7.00 -16.01 1.28
CA GLN A 67 6.56 -17.33 0.79
C GLN A 67 5.73 -18.16 1.79
N ALA A 68 5.76 -17.80 3.07
CA ALA A 68 5.01 -18.47 4.13
C ALA A 68 3.81 -17.64 4.65
N ASP A 69 3.45 -16.55 3.97
CA ASP A 69 2.17 -15.85 4.20
C ASP A 69 1.08 -16.50 3.34
N PHE A 70 0.09 -17.13 3.99
CA PHE A 70 -1.05 -17.78 3.34
C PHE A 70 -2.27 -16.88 3.22
N THR A 71 -2.16 -15.60 3.57
CA THR A 71 -3.24 -14.64 3.42
C THR A 71 -3.61 -14.51 1.94
N VAL A 72 -4.88 -14.70 1.60
CA VAL A 72 -5.35 -14.66 0.21
C VAL A 72 -5.06 -13.31 -0.44
N PHE A 73 -4.60 -13.28 -1.69
CA PHE A 73 -4.20 -12.03 -2.36
C PHE A 73 -5.24 -10.90 -2.29
N PRO A 74 -6.55 -11.13 -2.47
CA PRO A 74 -7.55 -10.05 -2.41
C PRO A 74 -7.79 -9.46 -1.01
N SER A 75 -7.17 -10.01 0.04
CA SER A 75 -7.34 -9.53 1.41
C SER A 75 -6.93 -8.07 1.54
N LEU A 76 -7.77 -7.29 2.23
CA LEU A 76 -7.46 -5.92 2.63
C LEU A 76 -6.73 -5.83 3.97
N GLN A 77 -6.24 -6.96 4.47
CA GLN A 77 -5.33 -7.04 5.60
C GLN A 77 -4.10 -7.84 5.18
N ARG A 78 -2.91 -7.34 5.49
CA ARG A 78 -1.62 -7.96 5.12
C ARG A 78 -0.59 -7.62 6.19
N ASN A 79 0.26 -8.57 6.56
CA ASN A 79 1.46 -8.24 7.32
C ASN A 79 2.50 -7.66 6.37
N VAL A 80 3.21 -6.61 6.76
CA VAL A 80 4.41 -6.24 6.00
C VAL A 80 5.48 -7.32 6.18
N SER A 81 6.34 -7.48 5.19
CA SER A 81 7.52 -8.35 5.27
C SER A 81 8.74 -7.53 4.91
N SER A 82 9.78 -7.63 5.72
CA SER A 82 10.98 -6.79 5.61
C SER A 82 10.65 -5.28 5.56
N GLY A 83 9.61 -4.87 6.29
CA GLY A 83 9.08 -3.50 6.32
C GLY A 83 8.24 -3.08 5.11
N LYS A 84 7.87 -4.00 4.20
CA LYS A 84 7.13 -3.67 2.97
C LYS A 84 5.89 -4.54 2.72
N ALA A 85 4.92 -3.95 2.03
CA ALA A 85 3.84 -4.63 1.35
C ALA A 85 3.48 -3.86 0.07
N ILE A 86 2.58 -4.39 -0.74
CA ILE A 86 2.07 -3.76 -1.95
C ILE A 86 0.55 -3.87 -2.02
N ALA A 87 -0.09 -2.82 -2.53
CA ALA A 87 -1.49 -2.84 -2.96
C ALA A 87 -1.53 -2.66 -4.48
N ILE A 88 -2.19 -3.58 -5.17
CA ILE A 88 -2.43 -3.52 -6.61
C ILE A 88 -3.79 -2.86 -6.82
N VAL A 89 -3.76 -1.63 -7.29
CA VAL A 89 -4.94 -0.78 -7.51
C VAL A 89 -5.33 -0.86 -8.97
N GLN A 90 -6.60 -1.17 -9.24
CA GLN A 90 -7.15 -1.31 -10.59
C GLN A 90 -8.20 -0.22 -10.83
N SER A 91 -8.19 0.36 -12.04
CA SER A 91 -9.25 1.28 -12.47
C SER A 91 -10.59 0.56 -12.65
N LYS A 92 -11.70 1.28 -12.52
CA LYS A 92 -13.02 0.78 -12.96
C LYS A 92 -13.27 1.24 -14.39
N LEU A 93 -13.76 0.31 -15.23
CA LEU A 93 -14.10 0.57 -16.62
C LEU A 93 -15.05 1.78 -16.75
N GLY A 94 -14.64 2.75 -17.57
CA GLY A 94 -15.41 3.95 -17.89
C GLY A 94 -15.57 4.94 -16.74
N LYS A 95 -14.87 4.76 -15.62
CA LYS A 95 -14.97 5.62 -14.44
C LYS A 95 -13.70 6.41 -14.20
N SER A 96 -13.59 7.58 -14.82
CA SER A 96 -12.55 8.57 -14.51
C SER A 96 -12.80 9.23 -13.15
N GLY A 97 -11.76 9.71 -12.48
CA GLY A 97 -11.84 10.34 -11.17
C GLY A 97 -10.67 10.00 -10.24
N LYS A 98 -10.97 9.90 -8.95
CA LYS A 98 -9.96 9.64 -7.90
C LYS A 98 -10.19 8.25 -7.29
N ILE A 99 -9.10 7.53 -7.07
CA ILE A 99 -9.04 6.38 -6.17
C ILE A 99 -8.26 6.84 -4.96
N THR A 100 -8.90 6.86 -3.79
CA THR A 100 -8.23 7.18 -2.53
C THR A 100 -7.98 5.88 -1.79
N ILE A 101 -6.72 5.63 -1.44
CA ILE A 101 -6.28 4.47 -0.68
C ILE A 101 -5.77 4.96 0.68
N LYS A 102 -6.28 4.37 1.76
CA LYS A 102 -5.79 4.59 3.12
C LYS A 102 -5.25 3.28 3.68
N VAL A 103 -4.09 3.35 4.32
CA VAL A 103 -3.45 2.21 4.99
C VAL A 103 -3.22 2.56 6.45
N GLN A 104 -3.59 1.64 7.35
CA GLN A 104 -3.47 1.80 8.80
C GLN A 104 -2.81 0.56 9.40
N GLY A 105 -2.15 0.71 10.55
CA GLY A 105 -1.61 -0.40 11.34
C GLY A 105 -1.57 0.00 12.81
N GLU A 106 -1.62 -0.98 13.70
CA GLU A 106 -1.59 -0.71 15.15
C GLU A 106 -0.28 -0.03 15.54
N GLY A 107 -0.37 1.07 16.31
CA GLY A 107 0.79 1.85 16.73
C GLY A 107 1.49 2.65 15.62
N LEU A 108 0.97 2.65 14.39
CA LEU A 108 1.53 3.37 13.25
C LEU A 108 0.68 4.58 12.85
N GLU A 109 1.33 5.70 12.54
CA GLU A 109 0.69 6.81 11.85
C GLU A 109 0.21 6.33 10.46
N SER A 110 -1.10 6.42 10.23
CA SER A 110 -1.73 6.00 8.97
C SER A 110 -1.36 6.92 7.81
N ALA A 111 -1.41 6.40 6.59
CA ALA A 111 -1.16 7.17 5.38
C ALA A 111 -2.30 7.07 4.36
N ILE A 112 -2.44 8.11 3.54
CA ILE A 112 -3.40 8.19 2.45
C ILE A 112 -2.66 8.57 1.17
N ILE A 113 -3.02 7.93 0.05
CA ILE A 113 -2.56 8.28 -1.29
C ILE A 113 -3.73 8.31 -2.27
N THR A 114 -3.64 9.15 -3.29
CA THR A 114 -4.61 9.24 -4.37
C THR A 114 -3.98 8.84 -5.70
N VAL A 115 -4.66 7.98 -6.45
CA VAL A 115 -4.38 7.65 -7.85
C VAL A 115 -5.52 8.24 -8.70
N ILE A 116 -5.18 8.91 -9.79
CA ILE A 116 -6.14 9.49 -10.74
C ILE A 116 -6.46 8.47 -11.83
N THR A 117 -7.73 8.27 -12.13
CA THR A 117 -8.18 7.56 -13.33
C THR A 117 -8.64 8.58 -14.37
N LYS A 118 -8.21 8.43 -15.62
CA LYS A 118 -8.59 9.31 -16.73
C LYS A 118 -9.30 8.55 -17.83
#